data_AF-A0AAE1UG69-F1
#
_entry.id   AF-A0AAE1UG69-F1
#
_cell.length_a   1.000
_cell.length_b   1.000
_cell.length_c   1.000
_cell.angle_alpha   90.00
_cell.angle_beta   90.00
_cell.angle_gamma   90.00
#
_symmetry.space_group_name_H-M   'P 1'
#
loop_
_entity.id
_entity.type
_entity.pdbx_description
1 polymer ?
#
loop_
_entity_poly.entity_id
_entity_poly.type
_entity_poly.pdbx_seq_one_letter_code
_entity_poly.pdbx_strand_id
1 'polypeptide(L)'
;MSHYTGDREGQQCYEECSEEDDHHNQYQYQDQNDEKISPTLRDQLLSLVQKDAVSEVVNVVCGDGDDEGEVITTTTTTTWDPLLLWVRPQPCCLHAIAGHVRKAGLSALASVGCGTGLLEWLLQALTGVNVIGYEVNEEWWKSKYAPPTFIPLTFTKGTDSPPPLVPPTHALMCCYFNHAHTFQ
;
A
#
# COMPACT_ATOMS: atom_id res chain seq x y z
N MET A 1 -52.58 -4.22 27.71
CA MET A 1 -52.29 -5.07 28.88
C MET A 1 -51.61 -6.34 28.40
N SER A 2 -50.28 -6.39 28.48
CA SER A 2 -49.49 -7.58 28.83
C SER A 2 -48.05 -7.11 29.04
N HIS A 3 -47.52 -7.45 30.20
CA HIS A 3 -46.23 -7.09 30.76
C HIS A 3 -45.18 -8.16 30.44
N TYR A 4 -43.92 -7.76 30.23
CA TYR A 4 -42.69 -8.36 30.80
C TYR A 4 -41.48 -7.54 30.29
N THR A 5 -40.83 -6.66 31.06
CA THR A 5 -39.83 -6.80 32.15
C THR A 5 -38.50 -7.44 31.74
N GLY A 6 -37.43 -6.67 31.89
CA GLY A 6 -36.03 -7.07 31.77
C GLY A 6 -35.08 -5.90 32.01
N ASP A 7 -34.87 -5.57 33.29
CA ASP A 7 -33.86 -4.62 33.82
C ASP A 7 -32.42 -5.10 33.59
N ARG A 8 -31.48 -4.13 33.54
CA ARG A 8 -30.22 -3.98 34.32
C ARG A 8 -29.20 -3.14 33.54
N GLU A 9 -28.89 -1.91 33.94
CA GLU A 9 -28.01 -1.46 35.06
C GLU A 9 -26.57 -1.12 34.60
N GLY A 10 -26.07 0.04 35.04
CA GLY A 10 -24.70 0.54 34.85
C GLY A 10 -24.68 1.93 34.17
N GLN A 11 -25.14 3.02 34.77
CA GLN A 11 -24.54 3.79 35.89
C GLN A 11 -23.12 4.30 35.53
N GLN A 12 -23.04 5.52 34.98
CA GLN A 12 -22.60 6.75 35.67
C GLN A 12 -21.14 6.71 36.18
N CYS A 13 -20.24 7.33 35.43
CA CYS A 13 -19.02 7.97 35.96
C CYS A 13 -18.76 9.24 35.15
N TYR A 14 -19.45 10.33 35.49
CA TYR A 14 -18.97 11.69 35.29
C TYR A 14 -18.86 12.28 36.68
N GLU A 15 -17.66 12.22 37.24
CA GLU A 15 -17.31 13.00 38.43
C GLU A 15 -16.11 13.88 38.11
N GLU A 16 -16.32 15.13 38.47
CA GLU A 16 -15.42 16.27 38.48
C GLU A 16 -14.11 15.96 39.22
N CYS A 17 -13.00 16.48 38.70
CA CYS A 17 -11.82 16.79 39.52
C CYS A 17 -11.40 18.21 39.18
N SER A 18 -11.72 19.12 40.09
CA SER A 18 -11.24 20.48 40.20
C SER A 18 -9.73 20.52 40.54
N GLU A 19 -9.03 21.52 39.99
CA GLU A 19 -8.10 22.47 40.65
C GLU A 19 -7.64 22.07 42.08
N GLU A 20 -6.36 22.03 42.47
CA GLU A 20 -5.11 22.75 42.18
C GLU A 20 -3.94 21.88 42.71
N ASP A 21 -2.74 21.95 42.12
CA ASP A 21 -1.52 22.30 42.89
C ASP A 21 -0.26 22.35 42.03
N ASP A 22 0.48 23.42 42.28
CA ASP A 22 1.74 23.86 41.74
C ASP A 22 2.86 22.82 41.89
N HIS A 23 3.44 22.37 40.76
CA HIS A 23 4.88 22.13 40.67
C HIS A 23 5.35 22.36 39.24
N HIS A 24 6.03 23.51 39.05
CA HIS A 24 6.88 23.80 37.91
C HIS A 24 7.92 22.69 37.71
N ASN A 25 7.58 21.66 36.93
CA ASN A 25 8.57 20.73 36.42
C ASN A 25 9.10 21.31 35.10
N GLN A 26 10.18 22.09 35.19
CA GLN A 26 11.00 22.42 34.03
C GLN A 26 11.59 21.10 33.49
N TYR A 27 10.89 20.49 32.54
CA TYR A 27 11.49 19.48 31.68
C TYR A 27 12.57 20.17 30.86
N GLN A 28 13.81 20.08 31.34
CA GLN A 28 14.97 20.33 30.51
C GLN A 28 14.96 19.28 29.42
N TYR A 29 14.58 19.69 28.21
CA TYR A 29 14.92 18.97 26.99
C TYR A 29 16.44 18.91 26.92
N GLN A 30 17.01 17.79 27.37
CA GLN A 30 18.36 17.43 27.02
C GLN A 30 18.31 16.93 25.59
N ASP A 31 18.80 17.75 24.65
CA ASP A 31 19.17 17.30 23.31
C ASP A 31 20.19 16.16 23.47
N GLN A 32 19.71 14.93 23.40
CA GLN A 32 20.53 13.74 23.38
C GLN A 32 20.19 12.91 22.14
N ASN A 33 21.22 12.80 21.31
CA ASN A 33 21.44 11.86 20.23
C ASN A 33 20.68 12.10 18.91
N ASP A 34 21.44 12.63 17.94
CA ASP A 34 21.32 12.28 16.52
C ASP A 34 21.53 10.76 16.35
N GLU A 35 20.59 9.94 16.81
CA GLU A 35 20.48 8.58 16.32
C GLU A 35 20.13 8.69 14.83
N LYS A 36 21.06 8.27 13.96
CA LYS A 36 20.79 8.12 12.54
C LYS A 36 19.64 7.12 12.38
N ILE A 37 18.43 7.66 12.20
CA ILE A 37 17.23 6.87 11.92
C ILE A 37 17.54 6.01 10.70
N SER A 38 17.53 4.69 10.87
CA SER A 38 17.71 3.76 9.77
C SER A 38 16.59 3.95 8.74
N PRO A 39 16.90 3.97 7.43
CA PRO A 39 15.88 4.18 6.41
C PRO A 39 14.81 3.07 6.47
N THR A 40 13.54 3.47 6.36
CA THR A 40 12.42 2.53 6.36
C THR A 40 12.42 1.67 5.09
N LEU A 41 11.66 0.57 5.06
CA LEU A 41 11.47 -0.23 3.84
C LEU A 41 10.99 0.64 2.66
N ARG A 42 10.10 1.60 2.94
CA ARG A 42 9.58 2.55 1.94
C ARG A 42 10.71 3.38 1.33
N ASP A 43 11.57 3.93 2.18
CA ASP A 43 12.69 4.78 1.76
C ASP A 43 13.70 3.99 0.93
N GLN A 44 13.98 2.75 1.35
CA GLN A 44 14.86 1.84 0.63
C GLN A 44 14.32 1.51 -0.76
N LEU A 45 13.05 1.10 -0.86
CA LEU A 45 12.41 0.77 -2.13
C LEU A 45 12.33 1.97 -3.07
N LEU A 46 11.95 3.15 -2.55
CA LEU A 46 11.97 4.39 -3.32
C LEU A 46 13.36 4.69 -3.89
N SER A 47 14.41 4.56 -3.07
CA SER A 47 15.78 4.79 -3.52
C SER A 47 16.20 3.82 -4.62
N LEU A 48 15.83 2.54 -4.51
CA LEU A 48 16.13 1.51 -5.51
C LEU A 48 15.37 1.76 -6.81
N VAL A 49 14.08 2.09 -6.74
CA VAL A 49 13.25 2.40 -7.91
C VAL A 49 13.76 3.64 -8.65
N GLN A 50 14.16 4.68 -7.93
CA GLN A 50 14.77 5.88 -8.53
C GLN A 50 16.11 5.60 -9.25
N LYS A 51 16.83 4.55 -8.83
CA LYS A 51 18.07 4.09 -9.44
C LYS A 51 17.85 3.08 -10.56
N ASP A 52 16.61 2.73 -10.87
CA ASP A 52 16.25 1.65 -11.78
C ASP A 52 16.89 0.29 -11.40
N ALA A 53 17.07 0.06 -10.10
CA ALA A 53 17.69 -1.12 -9.53
C ALA A 53 16.67 -2.29 -9.44
N VAL A 54 16.21 -2.76 -10.61
CA VAL A 54 15.10 -3.71 -10.73
C VAL A 54 15.35 -5.01 -9.97
N SER A 55 16.55 -5.58 -10.09
CA SER A 55 16.86 -6.87 -9.46
C SER A 55 16.80 -6.78 -7.94
N GLU A 56 17.27 -5.67 -7.38
CA GLU A 56 17.29 -5.39 -5.95
C GLU A 56 15.87 -5.18 -5.42
N VAL A 57 15.02 -4.42 -6.14
CA VAL A 57 13.61 -4.25 -5.77
C VAL A 57 12.90 -5.61 -5.78
N VAL A 58 13.13 -6.42 -6.80
CA VAL A 58 12.54 -7.77 -6.90
C VAL A 58 13.02 -8.67 -5.78
N ASN A 59 14.31 -8.65 -5.41
CA ASN A 59 14.81 -9.42 -4.28
C ASN A 59 14.18 -8.99 -2.96
N VAL A 60 13.97 -7.68 -2.75
CA VAL A 60 13.35 -7.16 -1.53
C VAL A 60 11.85 -7.48 -1.46
N VAL A 61 11.13 -7.35 -2.58
CA VAL A 61 9.66 -7.45 -2.62
C VAL A 61 9.19 -8.88 -2.85
N CYS A 62 9.85 -9.59 -3.77
CA CYS A 62 9.46 -10.92 -4.23
C CYS A 62 10.33 -12.03 -3.64
N GLY A 63 11.38 -11.69 -2.88
CA GLY A 63 12.23 -12.67 -2.21
C GLY A 63 11.42 -13.50 -1.21
N ASP A 64 11.73 -14.80 -1.17
CA ASP A 64 11.10 -15.72 -0.24
C ASP A 64 11.46 -15.30 1.19
N GLY A 65 10.43 -15.09 2.01
CA GLY A 65 10.60 -14.71 3.41
C GLY A 65 11.16 -15.83 4.28
N ASP A 66 11.34 -17.03 3.73
CA ASP A 66 11.78 -18.23 4.43
C ASP A 66 12.64 -19.10 3.49
N ASP A 67 13.96 -18.96 3.54
CA ASP A 67 14.86 -20.07 3.26
C ASP A 67 15.90 -20.12 4.39
N GLU A 68 15.89 -21.21 5.15
CA GLU A 68 17.01 -21.54 6.02
C GLU A 68 18.23 -21.84 5.14
N GLY A 69 18.96 -20.78 4.78
CA GLY A 69 20.30 -20.92 4.22
C GLY A 69 20.56 -20.21 2.90
N GLU A 70 20.48 -18.88 2.87
CA GLU A 70 21.63 -18.08 2.41
C GLU A 70 21.51 -16.66 2.97
N VAL A 71 22.48 -16.31 3.83
CA VAL A 71 22.52 -15.04 4.55
C VAL A 71 22.88 -13.93 3.56
N ILE A 72 21.88 -13.19 3.09
CA ILE A 72 22.10 -11.78 2.78
C ILE A 72 22.48 -11.13 4.11
N THR A 73 23.74 -10.74 4.26
CA THR A 73 24.35 -10.23 5.50
C THR A 73 23.89 -8.83 5.89
N THR A 74 22.58 -8.57 5.84
CA THR A 74 21.95 -7.38 6.41
C THR A 74 20.94 -7.81 7.45
N THR A 75 21.35 -7.73 8.70
CA THR A 75 20.69 -8.12 9.97
C THR A 75 19.40 -7.35 10.29
N THR A 76 18.52 -7.11 9.32
CA THR A 76 17.22 -6.49 9.57
C THR A 76 16.14 -7.29 8.85
N THR A 77 15.38 -8.08 9.59
CA THR A 77 14.06 -8.55 9.17
C THR A 77 13.19 -7.32 8.94
N THR A 78 13.18 -6.77 7.74
CA THR A 78 12.33 -5.63 7.43
C THR A 78 10.90 -6.14 7.43
N THR A 79 10.18 -5.88 8.53
CA THR A 79 8.75 -6.20 8.65
C THR A 79 8.04 -5.67 7.41
N TRP A 80 7.39 -6.56 6.67
CA TRP A 80 6.68 -6.20 5.45
C TRP A 80 5.70 -5.06 5.73
N ASP A 81 5.63 -4.11 4.81
CA ASP A 81 4.78 -2.95 4.94
C ASP A 81 3.52 -3.12 4.07
N PRO A 82 2.38 -3.49 4.67
CA PRO A 82 1.16 -3.73 3.91
C PRO A 82 0.59 -2.47 3.26
N LEU A 83 1.04 -1.26 3.64
CA LEU A 83 0.67 -0.03 2.94
C LEU A 83 1.37 0.13 1.59
N LEU A 84 2.47 -0.60 1.35
CA LEU A 84 3.12 -0.63 0.04
C LEU A 84 2.41 -1.59 -0.90
N LEU A 85 2.18 -2.82 -0.45
CA LEU A 85 1.52 -3.86 -1.24
C LEU A 85 0.97 -4.94 -0.31
N TRP A 86 -0.25 -5.42 -0.57
CA TRP A 86 -0.91 -6.35 0.35
C TRP A 86 -0.28 -7.75 0.36
N VAL A 87 0.15 -8.24 -0.80
CA VAL A 87 0.77 -9.56 -0.95
C VAL A 87 2.09 -9.43 -1.70
N ARG A 88 3.12 -10.18 -1.27
CA ARG A 88 4.38 -10.28 -2.01
C ARG A 88 4.16 -11.14 -3.27
N PRO A 89 4.23 -10.57 -4.47
CA PRO A 89 4.03 -11.33 -5.69
C PRO A 89 5.28 -12.16 -5.98
N GLN A 90 5.09 -13.37 -6.48
CA GLN A 90 6.18 -14.17 -7.00
C GLN A 90 6.52 -13.72 -8.44
N PRO A 91 7.80 -13.68 -8.87
CA PRO A 91 8.16 -13.21 -10.21
C PRO A 91 7.49 -14.04 -11.31
N CYS A 92 7.28 -15.34 -11.09
CA CYS A 92 6.58 -16.21 -12.03
C CYS A 92 5.12 -15.79 -12.26
N CYS A 93 4.43 -15.28 -11.23
CA CYS A 93 3.07 -14.76 -11.33
C CYS A 93 3.02 -13.49 -12.20
N LEU A 94 3.99 -12.59 -12.04
CA LEU A 94 4.07 -11.37 -12.85
C LEU A 94 4.30 -11.70 -14.33
N HIS A 95 5.16 -12.67 -14.62
CA HIS A 95 5.36 -13.19 -15.98
C HIS A 95 4.10 -13.87 -16.53
N ALA A 96 3.36 -14.61 -15.71
CA ALA A 96 2.11 -15.25 -16.11
C ALA A 96 1.06 -14.20 -16.51
N ILE A 97 0.88 -13.14 -15.71
CA ILE A 97 0.00 -12.00 -16.04
C ILE A 97 0.38 -11.42 -17.40
N ALA A 98 1.66 -11.08 -17.60
CA ALA A 98 2.15 -10.53 -18.86
C ALA A 98 1.97 -11.50 -20.05
N GLY A 99 2.14 -12.80 -19.82
CA GLY A 99 1.87 -13.85 -20.80
C GLY A 99 0.40 -13.89 -21.23
N HIS A 100 -0.53 -13.75 -20.28
CA HIS A 100 -1.97 -13.69 -20.58
C HIS A 100 -2.34 -12.45 -21.40
N VAL A 101 -1.80 -11.28 -21.07
CA VAL A 101 -2.02 -10.03 -21.84
C VAL A 101 -1.59 -10.23 -23.30
N ARG A 102 -0.37 -10.72 -23.51
CA ARG A 102 0.17 -10.94 -24.87
C ARG A 102 -0.61 -12.00 -25.64
N LYS A 103 -0.99 -13.10 -24.98
CA LYS A 103 -1.77 -14.18 -25.61
C LYS A 103 -3.15 -13.70 -26.07
N ALA A 104 -3.74 -12.73 -25.37
CA ALA A 104 -4.98 -12.08 -25.77
C ALA A 104 -4.81 -11.06 -26.93
N GLY A 105 -3.58 -10.84 -27.42
CA GLY A 105 -3.30 -9.85 -28.45
C GLY A 105 -3.30 -8.41 -27.94
N LEU A 106 -3.21 -8.22 -26.61
CA LEU A 106 -3.22 -6.92 -25.94
C LEU A 106 -1.79 -6.45 -25.67
N SER A 107 -1.59 -5.14 -25.57
CA SER A 107 -0.26 -4.54 -25.47
C SER A 107 0.07 -4.01 -24.06
N ALA A 108 -0.92 -3.87 -23.18
CA ALA A 108 -0.77 -3.17 -21.91
C ALA A 108 -1.87 -3.55 -20.91
N LEU A 109 -1.77 -3.03 -19.69
CA LEU A 109 -2.74 -3.19 -18.62
C LEU A 109 -3.34 -1.84 -18.21
N ALA A 110 -4.63 -1.86 -17.89
CA ALA A 110 -5.31 -0.85 -17.10
C ALA A 110 -5.56 -1.44 -15.71
N SER A 111 -4.84 -0.96 -14.69
CA SER A 111 -4.97 -1.43 -13.32
C SER A 111 -5.90 -0.51 -12.52
N VAL A 112 -7.02 -1.02 -12.03
CA VAL A 112 -7.99 -0.28 -11.21
C VAL A 112 -7.80 -0.61 -9.74
N GLY A 113 -7.68 0.44 -8.92
CA GLY A 113 -7.30 0.32 -7.52
C GLY A 113 -5.86 -0.17 -7.43
N CYS A 114 -4.93 0.55 -8.03
CA CYS A 114 -3.52 0.14 -8.08
C CYS A 114 -2.75 0.46 -6.80
N GLY A 115 -3.34 1.15 -5.83
CA GLY A 115 -2.65 1.51 -4.61
C GLY A 115 -1.42 2.37 -4.91
N THR A 116 -0.30 2.03 -4.27
CA THR A 116 0.98 2.71 -4.48
C THR A 116 1.51 2.54 -5.90
N GLY A 117 0.98 1.58 -6.67
CA GLY A 117 1.51 1.24 -7.98
C GLY A 117 2.75 0.33 -7.94
N LEU A 118 3.13 -0.20 -6.77
CA LEU A 118 4.34 -1.04 -6.65
C LEU A 118 4.22 -2.33 -7.45
N LEU A 119 3.05 -2.97 -7.46
CA LEU A 119 2.80 -4.17 -8.27
C LEU A 119 2.92 -3.86 -9.77
N GLU A 120 2.35 -2.75 -10.19
CA GLU A 120 2.34 -2.27 -11.57
C GLU A 120 3.75 -1.87 -12.04
N TRP A 121 4.54 -1.27 -11.14
CA TRP A 121 5.95 -1.00 -11.39
C TRP A 121 6.73 -2.30 -11.59
N LEU A 122 6.54 -3.29 -10.71
CA LEU A 122 7.19 -4.61 -10.84
C LEU A 122 6.83 -5.31 -12.15
N LEU A 123 5.55 -5.26 -12.55
CA LEU A 123 5.07 -5.79 -13.82
C LEU A 123 5.79 -5.13 -15.01
N GLN A 124 5.88 -3.80 -15.00
CA GLN A 124 6.59 -3.05 -16.06
C GLN A 124 8.07 -3.39 -16.08
N ALA A 125 8.73 -3.35 -14.93
CA ALA A 125 10.17 -3.55 -14.80
C ALA A 125 10.59 -4.97 -15.21
N LEU A 126 9.85 -6.00 -14.82
CA LEU A 126 10.20 -7.39 -15.12
C LEU A 126 9.77 -7.84 -16.52
N THR A 127 8.65 -7.34 -17.00
CA THR A 127 8.01 -7.93 -18.19
C THR A 127 7.95 -6.97 -19.38
N GLY A 128 8.12 -5.67 -19.18
CA GLY A 128 7.94 -4.65 -20.21
C GLY A 128 6.49 -4.44 -20.64
N VAL A 129 5.50 -5.01 -19.94
CA VAL A 129 4.09 -4.71 -20.17
C VAL A 129 3.77 -3.36 -19.54
N ASN A 130 3.40 -2.37 -20.35
CA ASN A 130 2.99 -1.05 -19.87
C ASN A 130 1.73 -1.13 -19.01
N VAL A 131 1.63 -0.27 -17.99
CA VAL A 131 0.48 -0.21 -17.10
C VAL A 131 0.00 1.21 -16.90
N ILE A 132 -1.31 1.42 -17.02
CA ILE A 132 -2.00 2.64 -16.57
C ILE A 132 -2.62 2.32 -15.20
N GLY A 133 -2.24 3.07 -14.17
CA GLY A 133 -2.82 2.94 -12.84
C GLY A 133 -3.98 3.91 -12.63
N TYR A 134 -5.15 3.38 -12.29
CA TYR A 134 -6.33 4.15 -11.90
C TYR A 134 -6.55 4.09 -10.40
N GLU A 135 -6.82 5.25 -9.81
CA GLU A 135 -7.15 5.38 -8.39
C GLU A 135 -8.30 6.35 -8.14
N VAL A 136 -8.92 6.19 -6.98
CA VAL A 136 -9.91 7.13 -6.45
C VAL A 136 -9.23 8.08 -5.47
N ASN A 137 -9.92 9.17 -5.11
CA ASN A 137 -9.49 10.06 -4.03
C ASN A 137 -8.07 10.66 -4.22
N GLU A 138 -7.95 11.50 -5.24
CA GLU A 138 -6.70 12.24 -5.55
C GLU A 138 -6.15 13.02 -4.35
N GLU A 139 -7.03 13.59 -3.53
CA GLU A 139 -6.64 14.35 -2.33
C GLU A 139 -5.90 13.48 -1.32
N TRP A 140 -6.37 12.25 -1.10
CA TRP A 140 -5.69 11.29 -0.22
C TRP A 140 -4.31 10.93 -0.76
N TRP A 141 -4.20 10.56 -2.04
CA TRP A 141 -2.93 10.16 -2.67
C TRP A 141 -1.91 11.31 -2.78
N LYS A 142 -2.37 12.56 -2.78
CA LYS A 142 -1.51 13.75 -2.75
C LYS A 142 -1.23 14.29 -1.35
N SER A 143 -1.85 13.70 -0.32
CA SER A 143 -1.65 14.15 1.06
C SER A 143 -0.27 13.75 1.59
N LYS A 144 0.20 14.44 2.64
CA LYS A 144 1.44 14.09 3.35
C LYS A 144 1.41 12.73 4.07
N TYR A 145 0.23 12.10 4.15
CA TYR A 145 0.02 10.81 4.82
C TYR A 145 0.00 9.64 3.85
N ALA A 146 -0.04 9.91 2.54
CA ALA A 146 -0.03 8.86 1.54
C ALA A 146 1.30 8.10 1.57
N PRO A 147 1.28 6.77 1.38
CA PRO A 147 2.48 6.03 1.03
C PRO A 147 3.05 6.54 -0.32
N PRO A 148 4.32 6.26 -0.61
CA PRO A 148 4.92 6.63 -1.89
C PRO A 148 4.19 6.00 -3.08
N THR A 149 4.25 6.67 -4.22
CA THR A 149 3.77 6.13 -5.50
C THR A 149 4.95 5.71 -6.38
N PHE A 150 4.78 4.58 -7.08
CA PHE A 150 5.81 3.96 -7.93
C PHE A 150 5.51 4.10 -9.43
N ILE A 151 4.28 4.47 -9.78
CA ILE A 151 3.88 4.86 -11.14
C ILE A 151 3.03 6.14 -11.08
N PRO A 152 2.92 6.91 -12.18
CA PRO A 152 1.93 7.98 -12.26
C PRO A 152 0.51 7.45 -12.11
N LEU A 153 -0.26 8.01 -11.16
CA LEU A 153 -1.64 7.64 -10.92
C LEU A 153 -2.60 8.51 -11.72
N THR A 154 -3.58 7.88 -12.36
CA THR A 154 -4.70 8.54 -13.04
C THR A 154 -5.93 8.50 -12.16
N PHE A 155 -6.44 9.67 -11.76
CA PHE A 155 -7.56 9.73 -10.82
C PHE A 155 -8.92 9.77 -11.52
N THR A 156 -9.87 8.98 -11.03
CA THR A 156 -11.26 9.02 -11.48
C THR A 156 -11.97 10.23 -10.89
N LYS A 157 -12.82 10.91 -11.67
CA LYS A 157 -13.52 12.13 -11.24
C LYS A 157 -14.85 11.82 -10.54
N GLY A 158 -14.80 11.34 -9.30
CA GLY A 158 -15.99 11.16 -8.45
C GLY A 158 -17.11 10.30 -9.07
N THR A 159 -18.27 10.23 -8.41
CA THR A 159 -19.43 9.44 -8.89
C THR A 159 -20.18 10.09 -10.04
N ASP A 160 -20.00 11.40 -10.23
CA ASP A 160 -20.79 12.19 -11.18
C ASP A 160 -20.14 12.28 -12.57
N SER A 161 -18.93 11.74 -12.73
CA SER A 161 -18.26 11.64 -14.03
C SER A 161 -18.18 10.19 -14.50
N PRO A 162 -18.22 9.93 -15.81
CA PRO A 162 -17.99 8.60 -16.32
C PRO A 162 -16.57 8.11 -15.94
N PRO A 163 -16.40 6.79 -15.72
CA PRO A 163 -15.09 6.23 -15.44
C PRO A 163 -14.14 6.49 -16.62
N PRO A 164 -12.82 6.54 -16.38
CA PRO A 164 -11.84 6.62 -17.44
C PRO A 164 -12.02 5.48 -18.45
N LEU A 165 -11.90 5.80 -19.73
CA LEU A 165 -11.97 4.79 -20.78
C LEU A 165 -10.74 3.88 -20.72
N VAL A 166 -10.96 2.58 -20.58
CA VAL A 166 -9.92 1.57 -20.77
C VAL A 166 -9.65 1.46 -22.27
N PRO A 167 -8.41 1.68 -22.76
CA PRO A 167 -8.13 1.56 -24.18
C PRO A 167 -8.40 0.12 -24.66
N PRO A 168 -8.93 -0.07 -25.88
CA PRO A 168 -9.28 -1.41 -26.39
C PRO A 168 -8.06 -2.34 -26.57
N THR A 169 -6.85 -1.78 -26.50
CA THR A 169 -5.58 -2.52 -26.56
C THR A 169 -5.07 -2.96 -25.18
N HIS A 170 -5.78 -2.61 -24.10
CA HIS A 170 -5.37 -2.91 -22.73
C HIS A 170 -6.24 -4.00 -22.12
N ALA A 171 -5.61 -4.90 -21.36
CA ALA A 171 -6.32 -5.77 -20.45
C ALA A 171 -6.71 -5.00 -19.18
N LEU A 172 -7.92 -5.23 -18.67
CA LEU A 172 -8.36 -4.67 -17.39
C LEU A 172 -7.91 -5.58 -16.25
N MET A 173 -7.22 -5.02 -15.26
CA MET A 173 -6.80 -5.69 -14.02
C MET A 173 -7.40 -4.94 -12.83
N CYS A 174 -7.91 -5.68 -11.85
CA CYS A 174 -8.58 -5.13 -10.68
C CYS A 174 -7.84 -5.59 -9.42
N CYS A 175 -6.91 -4.77 -8.92
CA CYS A 175 -5.92 -5.18 -7.92
C CYS A 175 -6.47 -5.29 -6.49
N TYR A 176 -7.56 -4.58 -6.17
CA TYR A 176 -8.25 -4.67 -4.88
C TYR A 176 -9.75 -4.93 -5.06
N PHE A 177 -10.10 -5.97 -5.80
CA PHE A 177 -11.48 -6.41 -5.92
C PHE A 177 -11.78 -7.58 -4.99
N ASN A 178 -12.19 -7.24 -3.77
CA ASN A 178 -12.73 -8.22 -2.80
C ASN A 178 -14.21 -8.57 -3.09
N HIS A 179 -14.78 -8.08 -4.20
CA HIS A 179 -16.20 -8.22 -4.50
C HIS A 179 -16.43 -9.01 -5.80
N ALA A 180 -16.19 -10.33 -5.73
CA ALA A 180 -16.28 -11.24 -6.86
C ALA A 180 -17.62 -11.19 -7.63
N HIS A 181 -18.73 -10.84 -6.95
CA HIS A 181 -20.06 -10.69 -7.55
C HIS A 181 -20.16 -9.60 -8.62
N THR A 182 -19.21 -8.67 -8.71
CA THR A 182 -19.21 -7.59 -9.71
C THR A 182 -18.81 -8.06 -11.12
N PHE A 183 -18.30 -9.29 -11.27
CA PHE A 183 -17.81 -9.85 -12.55
C PHE A 183 -18.61 -11.05 -13.08
N GLN A 184 -19.83 -11.26 -12.59
CA GLN A 184 -20.77 -12.29 -13.06
C GLN A 184 -21.83 -11.68 -13.96
#